data_AF-A0A0N4YA68-F1
#
_entry.id   AF-A0A0N4YA68-F1
#
_cell.length_a   1.000
_cell.length_b   1.000
_cell.length_c   1.000
_cell.angle_alpha   90.00
_cell.angle_beta   90.00
_cell.angle_gamma   90.00
#
_symmetry.space_group_name_H-M   'P 1'
#
loop_
_entity.id
_entity.type
_entity.pdbx_description
1 polymer ?
#
loop_
_entity_poly.entity_id
_entity_poly.type
_entity_poly.pdbx_seq_one_letter_code
_entity_poly.pdbx_strand_id
1 'polypeptide(L)'
;MLTSLEFQDRLSYIDKRYDHLRRLTQTLKKKINDLEDIMRQDNDEENMEQIKALIEDIKREKQMMRDEAHIIRGELSQAMYNEDLR
;
A
#
# COMPACT_ATOMS: atom_id res chain seq x y z
N MET A 1 -19.66 -3.60 25.60
CA MET A 1 -18.32 -4.21 25.68
C MET A 1 -18.00 -4.78 24.31
N LEU A 2 -16.90 -4.35 23.67
CA LEU A 2 -16.25 -5.21 22.68
C LEU A 2 -15.87 -6.46 23.44
N THR A 3 -16.43 -7.59 23.04
CA THR A 3 -16.00 -8.88 23.58
C THR A 3 -14.51 -9.05 23.25
N SER A 4 -13.77 -9.80 24.08
CA SER A 4 -12.35 -10.10 23.81
C SER A 4 -12.13 -10.63 22.38
N LEU A 5 -13.16 -11.23 21.78
CA LEU A 5 -13.16 -11.76 20.42
C LEU A 5 -13.20 -10.64 19.36
N GLU A 6 -14.12 -9.67 19.47
CA GLU A 6 -14.21 -8.57 18.50
C GLU A 6 -12.96 -7.69 18.49
N PHE A 7 -12.29 -7.52 19.63
CA PHE A 7 -11.01 -6.81 19.69
C PHE A 7 -9.89 -7.58 18.98
N GLN A 8 -9.81 -8.90 19.17
CA GLN A 8 -8.84 -9.76 18.50
C GLN A 8 -9.05 -9.81 16.98
N ASP A 9 -10.31 -9.86 16.53
CA ASP A 9 -10.65 -9.84 15.10
C ASP A 9 -10.20 -8.53 14.44
N ARG A 10 -10.40 -7.39 15.12
CA ARG A 10 -9.95 -6.08 14.63
C ARG A 10 -8.43 -5.97 14.57
N LEU A 11 -7.71 -6.48 15.58
CA LEU A 11 -6.25 -6.54 15.53
C LEU A 11 -5.75 -7.42 14.38
N SER A 12 -6.34 -8.61 14.19
CA SER A 12 -5.99 -9.50 13.07
C SER A 12 -6.26 -8.85 11.72
N TYR A 13 -7.34 -8.08 11.61
CA TYR A 13 -7.66 -7.32 10.39
C TYR A 13 -6.59 -6.25 10.11
N ILE A 14 -6.22 -5.44 11.11
CA ILE A 14 -5.17 -4.42 10.97
C ILE A 14 -3.83 -5.06 10.57
N ASP A 15 -3.48 -6.20 11.17
CA ASP A 15 -2.24 -6.93 10.85
C ASP A 15 -2.21 -7.38 9.37
N LYS A 16 -3.31 -7.97 8.87
CA LYS A 16 -3.44 -8.33 7.44
C LYS A 16 -3.31 -7.12 6.51
N ARG A 17 -3.85 -5.97 6.92
CA ARG A 17 -3.75 -4.70 6.17
C ARG A 17 -2.31 -4.18 6.14
N TYR A 18 -1.61 -4.27 7.26
CA TYR A 18 -0.19 -3.91 7.33
C TYR A 18 0.67 -4.81 6.43
N ASP A 19 0.42 -6.11 6.44
CA ASP A 19 1.09 -7.07 5.55
C ASP A 19 0.80 -6.81 4.07
N HIS A 20 -0.41 -6.38 3.74
CA HIS A 20 -0.76 -5.98 2.38
C HIS A 20 0.01 -4.71 1.98
N LEU A 21 0.03 -3.67 2.81
CA LEU A 21 0.80 -2.44 2.59
C LEU A 21 2.30 -2.72 2.42
N ARG A 22 2.85 -3.65 3.21
CA ARG A 22 4.24 -4.11 3.09
C ARG A 22 4.52 -4.72 1.72
N ARG A 23 3.61 -5.57 1.22
CA ARG A 23 3.72 -6.17 -0.12
C ARG A 23 3.65 -5.13 -1.23
N LEU A 24 2.69 -4.19 -1.16
CA LEU A 24 2.61 -3.06 -2.10
C LEU A 24 3.90 -2.24 -2.12
N THR A 25 4.50 -2.00 -0.95
CA THR A 25 5.79 -1.28 -0.83
C THR A 25 6.92 -2.03 -1.54
N GLN A 26 6.99 -3.35 -1.39
CA GLN A 26 7.99 -4.18 -2.07
C GLN A 26 7.80 -4.17 -3.59
N THR A 27 6.56 -4.30 -4.05
CA THR A 27 6.21 -4.21 -5.48
C THR A 27 6.58 -2.86 -6.06
N LEU A 28 6.23 -1.76 -5.37
CA LEU A 28 6.58 -0.40 -5.80
C LEU A 28 8.10 -0.23 -5.91
N LYS A 29 8.86 -0.71 -4.93
CA LYS A 29 10.33 -0.64 -4.96
C LYS A 29 10.90 -1.38 -6.18
N LYS A 30 10.37 -2.57 -6.48
CA LYS A 30 10.78 -3.32 -7.67
C LYS A 30 10.49 -2.54 -8.96
N LYS A 31 9.26 -2.01 -9.12
CA LYS A 31 8.88 -1.21 -10.29
C LYS A 31 9.74 0.04 -10.47
N ILE A 32 10.14 0.69 -9.38
CA ILE A 32 11.06 1.85 -9.43
C ILE A 32 12.44 1.41 -9.92
N ASN A 33 12.97 0.30 -9.41
CA ASN A 33 14.24 -0.23 -9.88
C ASN A 33 14.18 -0.60 -11.37
N ASP A 34 13.12 -1.29 -11.80
CA ASP A 34 12.91 -1.67 -13.20
C ASP A 34 12.85 -0.41 -14.11
N LEU A 35 12.19 0.66 -13.64
CA LEU A 35 12.16 1.95 -14.32
C LEU A 35 13.55 2.59 -14.41
N GLU A 36 14.31 2.60 -13.32
CA GLU A 36 15.69 3.11 -13.30
C GLU A 36 16.59 2.35 -14.27
N ASP A 37 16.40 1.03 -14.38
CA ASP A 37 17.18 0.18 -15.27
C ASP A 37 16.85 0.45 -16.75
N ILE A 38 15.58 0.64 -17.12
CA ILE A 38 15.19 1.00 -18.49
C ILE A 38 15.65 2.41 -18.84
N MET A 39 15.58 3.37 -17.91
CA MET A 39 16.04 4.74 -18.14
C MET A 39 17.56 4.86 -18.39
N ARG A 40 18.34 3.80 -18.12
CA ARG A 40 19.77 3.72 -18.44
C ARG A 40 20.07 3.12 -19.81
N GLN A 41 19.06 2.59 -20.50
CA GLN A 41 19.18 1.99 -21.83
C GLN A 41 19.09 3.07 -22.93
N ASP A 42 19.24 2.64 -24.19
CA ASP A 42 19.11 3.53 -25.34
C ASP A 42 17.70 4.10 -25.44
N ASN A 43 17.60 5.33 -25.92
CA ASN A 43 16.36 6.09 -25.93
C ASN A 43 15.52 5.76 -27.17
N ASP A 44 15.12 4.49 -27.30
CA ASP A 44 14.30 3.98 -28.39
C ASP A 44 12.79 4.02 -28.06
N GLU A 45 11.98 3.82 -29.09
CA GLU A 45 10.51 3.90 -28.99
C GLU A 45 9.93 2.84 -28.05
N GLU A 46 10.52 1.63 -28.05
CA GLU A 46 10.09 0.52 -27.18
C GLU A 46 10.34 0.85 -25.71
N ASN A 47 11.53 1.31 -25.37
CA ASN A 47 11.90 1.74 -24.02
C ASN A 47 11.02 2.91 -23.55
N MET A 48 10.70 3.85 -24.44
CA MET A 48 9.81 4.96 -24.12
C MET A 48 8.37 4.52 -23.84
N GLU A 49 7.86 3.49 -24.54
CA GLU A 49 6.56 2.90 -24.24
C GLU A 49 6.58 2.13 -22.91
N GLN A 50 7.62 1.35 -22.65
CA GLN A 50 7.79 0.61 -21.40
C GLN A 50 7.88 1.55 -20.19
N ILE A 51 8.62 2.66 -20.30
CA ILE A 51 8.71 3.72 -19.27
C ILE A 51 7.31 4.29 -18.97
N LYS A 52 6.53 4.63 -20.00
CA LYS A 52 5.17 5.17 -19.80
C LYS A 52 4.27 4.18 -19.08
N ALA A 53 4.30 2.91 -19.47
CA ALA A 53 3.53 1.86 -18.83
C ALA A 53 3.92 1.69 -17.35
N LEU A 54 5.24 1.62 -17.06
CA LEU A 54 5.75 1.50 -15.70
C LEU A 54 5.38 2.70 -14.82
N ILE A 55 5.41 3.92 -15.36
CA ILE A 55 4.98 5.12 -14.62
C ILE A 55 3.51 5.03 -14.22
N GLU A 56 2.63 4.60 -15.12
CA GLU A 56 1.21 4.43 -14.79
C GLU A 56 0.99 3.33 -13.75
N ASP A 57 1.72 2.23 -13.85
CA ASP A 57 1.66 1.16 -12.85
C ASP A 57 2.20 1.58 -11.48
N ILE A 58 3.24 2.41 -11.44
CA ILE A 58 3.76 3.02 -10.21
C ILE A 58 2.73 3.97 -9.59
N LYS A 59 2.04 4.78 -10.40
CA LYS A 59 0.97 5.69 -9.91
C LYS A 59 -0.18 4.90 -9.29
N ARG A 60 -0.63 3.82 -9.94
CA ARG A 60 -1.67 2.92 -9.41
C ARG A 60 -1.24 2.28 -8.10
N GLU A 61 -0.01 1.77 -8.03
CA GLU A 61 0.54 1.17 -6.80
C GLU A 61 0.56 2.17 -5.64
N LYS A 62 1.02 3.40 -5.89
CA LYS A 62 1.01 4.49 -4.89
C LYS A 62 -0.40 4.81 -4.40
N GLN A 63 -1.41 4.75 -5.27
CA GLN A 63 -2.79 4.97 -4.87
C GLN A 63 -3.28 3.84 -3.97
N MET A 64 -3.05 2.58 -4.33
CA MET A 64 -3.40 1.43 -3.48
C MET A 64 -2.75 1.51 -2.10
N MET A 65 -1.49 1.94 -2.03
CA MET A 65 -0.80 2.16 -0.74
C MET A 65 -1.47 3.25 0.12
N ARG A 66 -1.92 4.35 -0.51
CA ARG A 66 -2.65 5.42 0.20
C ARG A 66 -3.97 4.91 0.73
N ASP A 67 -4.73 4.17 -0.08
CA ASP A 67 -6.02 3.61 0.30
C ASP A 67 -5.85 2.65 1.49
N GLU A 68 -4.83 1.79 1.44
CA GLU A 68 -4.54 0.85 2.53
C GLU A 68 -4.16 1.58 3.82
N ALA A 69 -3.33 2.63 3.73
CA ALA A 69 -2.97 3.46 4.88
C ALA A 69 -4.18 4.20 5.47
N HIS A 70 -5.10 4.66 4.63
CA HIS A 70 -6.35 5.28 5.06
C HIS A 70 -7.25 4.29 5.81
N ILE A 71 -7.36 3.05 5.33
CA ILE A 71 -8.12 1.99 6.01
C ILE A 71 -7.52 1.71 7.39
N ILE A 72 -6.20 1.49 7.48
CA ILE A 72 -5.51 1.22 8.76
C ILE A 72 -5.75 2.37 9.75
N ARG A 73 -5.58 3.62 9.28
CA ARG A 73 -5.81 4.80 10.12
C ARG A 73 -7.26 4.88 10.61
N GLY A 74 -8.23 4.58 9.75
CA GLY A 74 -9.65 4.56 10.11
C GLY A 74 -9.96 3.54 11.21
N GLU A 75 -9.44 2.32 11.09
CA GLU A 75 -9.60 1.28 12.10
C GLU A 75 -8.98 1.68 13.45
N LEU A 76 -7.77 2.24 13.42
CA LEU A 76 -7.09 2.71 14.62
C LEU A 76 -7.85 3.85 15.30
N SER A 77 -8.33 4.84 14.55
CA SER A 77 -9.13 5.95 15.09
C SER A 77 -10.44 5.47 15.71
N GLN A 78 -11.13 4.52 15.08
CA GLN A 78 -12.33 3.92 15.65
C GLN A 78 -12.05 3.09 16.91
N ALA A 79 -10.88 2.43 16.97
CA ALA A 79 -10.47 1.70 18.17
C ALA A 79 -10.23 2.65 19.35
N MET A 80 -9.49 3.74 19.14
CA MET A 80 -9.18 4.74 20.17
C MET A 80 -10.42 5.49 20.67
N TYR A 81 -11.31 5.93 19.77
CA TYR A 81 -12.54 6.65 20.16
C TYR A 81 -13.46 5.80 21.05
N ASN A 82 -13.48 4.48 20.84
CA ASN A 82 -14.26 3.55 21.65
C ASN A 82 -13.61 3.24 23.02
N GLU A 83 -12.32 3.53 23.19
CA GLU A 83 -11.64 3.48 24.49
C GLU A 83 -11.87 4.77 25.31
N ASP A 84 -11.84 5.94 24.67
CA ASP A 84 -12.06 7.23 25.34
C ASP A 84 -13.52 7.46 25.82
N LEU A 85 -14.50 6.77 25.25
CA LEU A 85 -15.91 6.81 25.66
C LEU A 85 -16.28 5.78 26.75
N ARG A 86 -15.31 5.04 27.28
CA ARG A 86 -15.50 4.06 28.38
C ARG A 86 -15.02 4.60 29.71
#